data_AF-A0A2N2ZRS3-F1
#
_entry.id   AF-A0A2N2ZRS3-F1
#
_cell.length_a   1.000
_cell.length_b   1.000
_cell.length_c   1.000
_cell.angle_alpha   90.00
_cell.angle_beta   90.00
_cell.angle_gamma   90.00
#
_symmetry.space_group_name_H-M   'P 1'
#
loop_
_entity.id
_entity.type
_entity.pdbx_description
1 polymer ?
#
loop_
_entity_poly.entity_id
_entity_poly.type
_entity_poly.pdbx_seq_one_letter_code
_entity_poly.pdbx_strand_id
1 'polypeptide(L)'
;MANTLKLLRGAQWRWDYVAASHGASFHAPFESGRIIALGLEKAQEARIEVARVLASMGYSSPVPLPDISSKEKAQEFIGINSKELKAKKNIFLDTIIPQWLKTAQEREANYPTKNI
;
A
#
# COMPACT_ATOMS: atom_id res chain seq x y z
N MET A 1 -21.40 -4.53 -8.69
CA MET A 1 -20.01 -4.07 -8.41
C MET A 1 -19.91 -2.77 -7.62
N ALA A 2 -20.68 -1.70 -7.90
CA ALA A 2 -20.52 -0.41 -7.20
C ALA A 2 -20.57 -0.52 -5.65
N ASN A 3 -21.53 -1.28 -5.11
CA ASN A 3 -21.63 -1.56 -3.68
C ASN A 3 -20.40 -2.31 -3.13
N THR A 4 -20.01 -3.41 -3.80
CA THR A 4 -18.82 -4.20 -3.48
C THR A 4 -17.55 -3.35 -3.39
N LEU A 5 -17.32 -2.46 -4.37
CA LEU A 5 -16.15 -1.58 -4.39
C LEU A 5 -16.17 -0.55 -3.24
N LYS A 6 -17.35 -0.04 -2.88
CA LYS A 6 -17.52 0.86 -1.73
C LYS A 6 -17.16 0.15 -0.41
N LEU A 7 -17.57 -1.12 -0.26
CA LEU A 7 -17.23 -1.95 0.89
C LEU A 7 -15.73 -2.24 0.96
N LEU A 8 -15.12 -2.66 -0.16
CA LEU A 8 -13.67 -2.90 -0.26
C LEU A 8 -12.87 -1.64 0.08
N ARG A 9 -13.26 -0.48 -0.46
CA ARG A 9 -12.65 0.81 -0.11
C ARG A 9 -12.73 1.09 1.39
N GLY A 10 -13.91 0.89 1.99
CA GLY A 10 -14.13 1.14 3.41
C GLY A 10 -13.38 0.18 4.33
N ALA A 11 -13.22 -1.08 3.91
CA ALA A 11 -12.44 -2.09 4.61
C ALA A 11 -10.94 -1.77 4.56
N GLN A 12 -10.41 -1.58 3.35
CA GLN A 12 -8.99 -1.30 3.14
C GLN A 12 -8.56 -0.02 3.84
N TRP A 13 -9.37 1.05 3.78
CA TRP A 13 -9.09 2.30 4.49
C TRP A 13 -8.88 2.10 6.00
N ARG A 14 -9.72 1.28 6.64
CA ARG A 14 -9.65 1.04 8.09
C ARG A 14 -8.44 0.20 8.46
N TRP A 15 -8.17 -0.85 7.67
CA TRP A 15 -6.96 -1.64 7.84
C TRP A 15 -5.70 -0.77 7.70
N ASP A 16 -5.63 0.03 6.64
CA ASP A 16 -4.47 0.86 6.31
C ASP A 16 -4.28 1.98 7.34
N TYR A 17 -5.36 2.62 7.80
CA TYR A 17 -5.32 3.61 8.88
C TYR A 17 -4.60 3.09 10.13
N VAL A 18 -4.84 1.83 10.51
CA VAL A 18 -4.19 1.22 11.68
C VAL A 18 -2.78 0.74 11.35
N ALA A 19 -2.59 0.05 10.23
CA ALA A 19 -1.31 -0.53 9.84
C ALA A 19 -0.24 0.53 9.47
N ALA A 20 -0.66 1.70 9.01
CA ALA A 20 0.23 2.79 8.63
C ALA A 20 0.96 3.43 9.82
N SER A 21 0.43 3.30 11.04
CA SER A 21 1.11 3.72 12.26
C SER A 21 1.81 2.54 12.92
N HIS A 22 3.13 2.46 12.74
CA HIS A 22 3.97 1.41 13.34
C HIS A 22 3.82 1.29 14.87
N GLY A 23 3.45 2.37 15.57
CA GLY A 23 3.23 2.39 17.03
C GLY A 23 1.77 2.29 17.47
N ALA A 24 0.81 2.06 16.55
CA ALA A 24 -0.63 2.12 16.85
C ALA A 24 -1.05 1.11 17.93
N SER A 25 -0.42 -0.07 17.94
CA SER A 25 -0.63 -1.12 18.95
C SER A 25 -0.26 -0.69 20.36
N PHE A 26 0.58 0.34 20.53
CA PHE A 26 0.97 0.89 21.83
C PHE A 26 0.25 2.20 22.14
N HIS A 27 0.24 3.16 21.21
CA HIS A 27 -0.30 4.49 21.45
C HIS A 27 -1.84 4.51 21.56
N ALA A 28 -2.52 3.61 20.83
CA ALA A 28 -3.99 3.54 20.84
C ALA A 28 -4.50 2.11 20.54
N PRO A 29 -4.15 1.10 21.37
CA PRO A 29 -4.48 -0.31 21.12
C PRO A 29 -5.99 -0.56 20.98
N PHE A 30 -6.81 0.02 21.85
CA PHE A 30 -8.26 -0.20 21.82
C PHE A 30 -8.92 0.42 20.58
N GLU A 31 -8.49 1.63 20.20
CA GLU A 31 -9.01 2.28 19.00
C GLU A 31 -8.56 1.55 17.73
N SER A 32 -7.30 1.11 17.69
CA SER A 32 -6.77 0.26 16.63
C SER A 32 -7.58 -1.04 16.48
N GLY A 33 -7.87 -1.71 17.59
CA GLY A 33 -8.72 -2.90 17.60
C GLY A 33 -10.13 -2.62 17.08
N ARG A 34 -10.76 -1.52 17.53
CA ARG A 34 -12.09 -1.10 17.06
C ARG A 34 -12.11 -0.83 15.56
N ILE A 35 -11.13 -0.10 15.04
CA ILE A 35 -11.06 0.22 13.61
C ILE A 35 -10.81 -1.03 12.77
N ILE A 36 -9.90 -1.92 13.18
CA ILE A 36 -9.67 -3.20 12.48
C ILE A 36 -10.95 -4.04 12.45
N ALA A 37 -11.68 -4.13 13.58
CA ALA A 37 -12.94 -4.88 13.65
C ALA A 37 -13.98 -4.35 12.65
N LEU A 38 -14.15 -3.03 12.57
CA LEU A 38 -15.04 -2.39 11.58
C LEU A 38 -14.55 -2.58 10.14
N GLY A 39 -13.23 -2.70 9.93
CA GLY A 39 -12.65 -3.04 8.62
C GLY A 39 -12.98 -4.48 8.22
N LEU A 40 -12.88 -5.41 9.17
CA LEU A 40 -13.18 -6.83 8.98
C LEU A 40 -14.66 -7.05 8.65
N GLU A 41 -15.58 -6.39 9.35
CA GLU A 41 -17.02 -6.42 9.05
C GLU A 41 -17.28 -6.05 7.57
N LYS A 42 -16.70 -4.93 7.10
CA LYS A 42 -16.85 -4.49 5.70
C LYS A 42 -16.24 -5.44 4.69
N ALA A 43 -15.09 -6.04 5.03
CA ALA A 43 -14.46 -7.04 4.19
C ALA A 43 -15.36 -8.29 4.06
N GLN A 44 -16.02 -8.71 5.15
CA GLN A 44 -16.97 -9.82 5.12
C GLN A 44 -18.20 -9.50 4.26
N GLU A 45 -18.80 -8.32 4.42
CA GLU A 45 -19.90 -7.84 3.56
C GLU A 45 -19.48 -7.84 2.09
N ALA A 46 -18.28 -7.33 1.78
CA ALA A 46 -17.75 -7.33 0.42
C ALA A 46 -17.60 -8.76 -0.14
N ARG A 47 -17.11 -9.72 0.66
CA ARG A 47 -16.95 -11.11 0.24
C ARG A 47 -18.29 -11.79 -0.06
N ILE A 48 -19.34 -11.50 0.71
CA ILE A 48 -20.70 -11.99 0.44
C ILE A 48 -21.21 -11.43 -0.89
N GLU A 49 -21.04 -10.13 -1.12
CA GLU A 49 -21.44 -9.48 -2.37
C GLU A 49 -20.67 -10.03 -3.59
N VAL A 50 -19.36 -10.28 -3.45
CA VAL A 50 -18.55 -10.93 -4.50
C VAL A 50 -19.08 -12.33 -4.79
N ALA A 51 -19.35 -13.14 -3.76
CA ALA A 51 -19.88 -14.50 -3.94
C ALA A 51 -21.22 -14.50 -4.68
N ARG A 52 -22.13 -13.56 -4.38
CA ARG A 52 -23.40 -13.40 -5.10
C ARG A 52 -23.19 -13.06 -6.57
N VAL A 53 -22.27 -12.14 -6.88
CA VAL A 53 -21.93 -11.79 -8.26
C VAL A 53 -21.36 -13.00 -9.00
N LEU A 54 -20.41 -13.71 -8.41
CA LEU A 54 -19.81 -14.90 -9.02
C LEU A 54 -20.85 -16.01 -9.26
N ALA A 55 -21.74 -16.25 -8.29
CA ALA A 55 -22.83 -17.22 -8.44
C ALA A 55 -23.77 -16.85 -9.59
N SER A 56 -24.10 -15.55 -9.76
CA SER A 56 -24.91 -15.08 -10.90
C SER A 56 -24.23 -15.30 -12.26
N MET A 57 -22.90 -15.47 -12.26
CA MET A 57 -22.10 -15.81 -13.44
C MET A 57 -21.85 -17.33 -13.57
N GLY A 58 -22.50 -18.15 -12.75
CA GLY A 58 -22.36 -19.62 -12.76
C GLY A 58 -21.13 -20.14 -12.02
N TYR A 59 -20.45 -19.33 -11.21
CA TYR A 59 -19.28 -19.72 -10.43
C TYR A 59 -19.60 -19.81 -8.94
N SER A 60 -19.59 -21.01 -8.37
CA SER A 60 -19.94 -21.29 -6.97
C SER A 60 -18.80 -21.85 -6.12
N SER A 61 -17.61 -22.00 -6.70
CA SER A 61 -16.43 -22.54 -6.02
C SER A 61 -15.66 -21.43 -5.29
N PRO A 62 -14.75 -21.78 -4.35
CA PRO A 62 -13.79 -20.81 -3.82
C PRO A 62 -12.90 -20.24 -4.93
N VAL A 63 -12.75 -18.92 -4.98
CA VAL A 63 -11.84 -18.25 -5.94
C VAL A 63 -10.40 -18.66 -5.61
N PRO A 64 -9.66 -19.29 -6.53
CA PRO A 64 -8.28 -19.67 -6.29
C PRO A 64 -7.40 -18.44 -6.09
N LEU A 65 -6.56 -18.46 -5.06
CA LEU A 65 -5.53 -17.45 -4.87
C LEU A 65 -4.22 -17.94 -5.51
N PRO A 66 -3.51 -17.08 -6.24
CA PRO A 66 -2.15 -17.37 -6.69
C PRO A 66 -1.22 -17.51 -5.48
N ASP A 67 -0.05 -18.11 -5.70
CA ASP A 67 0.97 -18.13 -4.68
C ASP A 67 1.53 -16.71 -4.45
N ILE A 68 1.25 -16.14 -3.28
CA ILE A 68 1.75 -14.83 -2.84
C ILE A 68 2.65 -14.95 -1.59
N SER A 69 3.27 -16.12 -1.40
CA SER A 69 4.13 -16.42 -0.24
C SER A 69 5.41 -15.59 -0.17
N SER A 70 5.80 -14.91 -1.25
CA SER A 70 6.91 -13.96 -1.27
C SER A 70 6.51 -12.65 -1.93
N LYS A 71 7.29 -11.60 -1.61
CA LYS A 71 7.16 -10.28 -2.23
C LYS A 71 7.24 -10.37 -3.75
N GLU A 72 8.18 -11.15 -4.28
CA GLU A 72 8.43 -11.31 -5.70
C GLU A 72 7.23 -11.96 -6.40
N LYS A 73 6.68 -13.03 -5.81
CA LYS A 73 5.50 -13.71 -6.37
C LYS A 73 4.27 -12.81 -6.35
N ALA A 74 4.07 -12.04 -5.28
CA ALA A 74 2.98 -11.08 -5.19
C ALA A 74 3.13 -9.94 -6.22
N GLN A 75 4.34 -9.42 -6.41
CA GLN A 75 4.65 -8.38 -7.40
C GLN A 75 4.42 -8.88 -8.84
N GLU A 76 4.88 -10.09 -9.14
CA GLU A 76 4.67 -10.73 -10.45
C GLU A 76 3.19 -10.92 -10.74
N PHE A 77 2.42 -11.42 -9.77
CA PHE A 77 0.98 -11.63 -9.91
C PHE A 77 0.21 -10.35 -10.29
N ILE A 78 0.59 -9.20 -9.73
CA ILE A 78 -0.05 -7.91 -10.05
C ILE A 78 0.63 -7.16 -11.20
N GLY A 79 1.58 -7.79 -11.91
CA GLY A 79 2.21 -7.24 -13.11
C GLY A 79 3.32 -6.22 -12.88
N ILE A 80 3.93 -6.17 -11.68
CA ILE A 80 5.04 -5.27 -11.39
C ILE A 80 6.34 -5.82 -11.98
N ASN A 81 6.91 -5.13 -12.98
CA ASN A 81 8.25 -5.42 -13.48
C ASN A 81 9.35 -4.85 -12.55
N SER A 82 9.63 -5.58 -11.48
CA SER A 82 10.61 -5.17 -10.47
C SER A 82 12.03 -4.96 -11.00
N LYS A 83 12.44 -5.67 -12.06
CA LYS A 83 13.79 -5.49 -12.66
C LYS A 83 13.89 -4.15 -13.36
N GLU A 84 12.90 -3.82 -14.20
CA GLU A 84 12.86 -2.55 -14.92
C GLU A 84 12.75 -1.35 -13.97
N LEU A 85 11.86 -1.42 -12.97
CA LEU A 85 11.69 -0.33 -12.00
C LEU A 85 12.96 -0.07 -11.20
N LYS A 86 13.68 -1.12 -10.79
CA LYS A 86 14.97 -0.98 -10.09
C LYS A 86 16.04 -0.37 -11.00
N ALA A 87 16.14 -0.82 -12.26
CA ALA A 87 17.08 -0.25 -13.22
C ALA A 87 16.83 1.25 -13.45
N LYS A 88 15.56 1.65 -13.67
CA LYS A 88 15.18 3.07 -13.81
C LYS A 88 15.50 3.87 -12.54
N LYS A 89 15.25 3.28 -11.35
CA LYS A 89 15.57 3.95 -10.08
C LYS A 89 17.07 4.15 -9.90
N ASN A 90 17.90 3.18 -10.26
CA ASN A 90 19.36 3.31 -10.20
C ASN A 90 19.86 4.42 -11.12
N ILE A 91 19.38 4.48 -12.37
CA ILE A 91 19.72 5.59 -13.28
C ILE A 91 19.35 6.93 -12.66
N PHE A 92 18.16 7.07 -12.07
CA PHE A 92 17.75 8.30 -11.38
C PHE A 92 18.67 8.65 -10.20
N LEU A 93 19.05 7.67 -9.39
CA LEU A 93 19.96 7.85 -8.25
C LEU A 93 21.36 8.28 -8.70
N ASP A 94 21.87 7.72 -9.80
CA ASP A 94 23.24 7.99 -10.27
C ASP A 94 23.34 9.28 -11.08
N THR A 95 22.23 9.76 -11.66
CA THR A 95 22.23 10.93 -12.56
C THR A 95 21.62 12.17 -11.93
N ILE A 96 20.44 12.07 -11.32
CA ILE A 96 19.66 13.23 -10.86
C ILE A 96 20.02 13.63 -9.43
N ILE A 97 20.19 12.66 -8.53
CA ILE A 97 20.52 12.96 -7.13
C ILE A 97 21.84 13.74 -7.00
N PRO A 98 22.95 13.41 -7.69
CA PRO A 98 24.18 14.20 -7.61
C PRO A 98 24.01 15.65 -8.07
N GLN A 99 23.19 15.88 -9.10
CA GLN A 99 22.89 17.24 -9.59
C GLN A 99 22.11 18.05 -8.54
N TRP A 100 21.12 17.42 -7.90
CA TRP A 100 20.37 18.06 -6.81
C TRP A 100 21.25 18.36 -5.61
N LEU A 101 22.13 17.44 -5.23
CA LEU A 101 23.09 17.64 -4.14
C LEU A 101 24.06 18.78 -4.43
N LYS A 102 24.60 18.85 -5.66
CA LYS A 102 25.47 19.97 -6.08
C LYS A 102 24.74 21.32 -5.99
N THR A 103 23.52 21.38 -6.52
CA THR A 103 22.69 22.60 -6.47
C THR A 103 22.38 23.01 -5.03
N ALA A 104 22.09 22.03 -4.15
CA ALA A 104 21.85 22.28 -2.73
C ALA A 104 23.11 22.81 -2.03
N GLN A 105 24.29 22.26 -2.32
CA GLN A 105 25.57 22.72 -1.78
C GLN A 105 25.89 24.16 -2.19
N GLU A 106 25.71 24.50 -3.47
CA GLU A 106 25.93 25.87 -3.97
C GLU A 106 24.97 26.88 -3.31
N ARG A 107 23.72 26.49 -3.09
CA ARG A 107 22.74 27.30 -2.36
C ARG A 107 23.13 27.47 -0.89
N GLU A 108 23.45 26.37 -0.21
CA GLU A 108 23.78 26.34 1.22
C GLU A 108 25.09 27.07 1.54
N ALA A 109 26.03 27.13 0.60
CA ALA A 109 27.25 27.93 0.73
C ALA A 109 26.99 29.44 0.90
N ASN A 110 25.82 29.93 0.43
CA ASN A 110 25.42 31.33 0.58
C ASN A 110 24.63 31.58 1.87
N TYR A 111 24.38 30.57 2.70
CA TYR A 111 23.64 30.76 3.94
C TYR A 111 24.49 31.56 4.92
N PRO A 112 23.91 32.57 5.61
CA PRO A 112 24.62 33.27 6.66
C PRO A 112 24.86 32.30 7.82
N THR A 113 26.03 31.66 7.84
CA THR A 113 26.48 30.89 8.99
C THR A 113 26.93 31.88 10.05
N LYS A 114 26.19 31.96 11.16
CA LYS A 114 26.80 32.51 12.38
C LYS A 114 27.90 31.53 12.77
N ASN A 115 29.16 31.97 12.76
CA ASN A 115 30.22 31.27 13.47
C ASN A 115 29.81 31.26 14.95
N ILE A 116 29.24 30.15 15.41
CA ILE A 116 29.00 29.86 16.83
C ILE A 116 30.21 29.08 17.32
#